data_AF-A0A847P949-F1
#
_entry.id   AF-A0A847P949-F1
#
_cell.length_a   1.000
_cell.length_b   1.000
_cell.length_c   1.000
_cell.angle_alpha   90.00
_cell.angle_beta   90.00
_cell.angle_gamma   90.00
#
_symmetry.space_group_name_H-M   'P 1'
#
loop_
_entity.id
_entity.type
_entity.pdbx_description
1 polymer ?
#
loop_
_entity_poly.entity_id
_entity_poly.type
_entity_poly.pdbx_seq_one_letter_code
_entity_poly.pdbx_strand_id
1 'polypeptide(L)'
;MKIVFKLEAEDYLEYLRFIISNSKKNRNIGWWLRVIIPLLLLFSFTFFKLYTNLLYVVIGVAFALLWFFFLSDKIWKAFLFRSININFVSKMNIAKFEEVEVDFKENNFIVAGKVIEYKNIENVIPLKHILVIFYGGSNSFVIPNKAIGDFQQQTELIRFIYEKIAHNLAAE
;
A
#
# COMPACT_ATOMS: atom_id res chain seq x y z
N MET A 1 2.79 -23.19 -13.89
CA MET A 1 3.96 -22.30 -13.89
C MET A 1 4.53 -22.28 -12.48
N LYS A 2 5.80 -22.67 -12.31
CA LYS A 2 6.42 -22.83 -11.00
C LYS A 2 7.47 -21.74 -10.79
N ILE A 3 7.39 -21.04 -9.67
CA ILE A 3 8.32 -19.99 -9.25
C ILE A 3 8.87 -20.36 -7.89
N VAL A 4 10.19 -20.37 -7.76
CA VAL A 4 10.88 -20.56 -6.48
C VAL A 4 11.64 -19.28 -6.17
N PHE A 5 11.45 -18.74 -4.97
CA PHE A 5 12.08 -17.48 -4.59
C PHE A 5 12.32 -17.37 -3.10
N LYS A 6 13.21 -16.46 -2.74
CA LYS A 6 13.46 -16.03 -1.37
C LYS A 6 13.22 -14.53 -1.29
N LEU A 7 12.42 -14.11 -0.31
CA LEU A 7 12.20 -12.70 -0.04
C LEU A 7 13.47 -12.07 0.53
N GLU A 8 13.77 -10.86 0.10
CA GLU A 8 14.76 -10.01 0.75
C GLU A 8 14.09 -9.04 1.73
N ALA A 9 14.90 -8.45 2.60
CA ALA A 9 14.42 -7.45 3.55
C ALA A 9 13.75 -6.26 2.84
N GLU A 10 14.27 -5.86 1.68
CA GLU A 10 13.72 -4.75 0.89
C GLU A 10 12.34 -5.08 0.31
N ASP A 11 12.15 -6.30 -0.21
CA ASP A 11 10.87 -6.81 -0.71
C ASP A 11 9.82 -6.77 0.41
N TYR A 12 10.19 -7.25 1.60
CA TYR A 12 9.28 -7.27 2.75
C TYR A 12 8.98 -5.86 3.29
N LEU A 13 9.97 -4.95 3.28
CA LEU A 13 9.76 -3.56 3.66
C LEU A 13 8.81 -2.84 2.71
N GLU A 14 8.89 -3.10 1.41
CA GLU A 14 7.95 -2.55 0.45
C GLU A 14 6.52 -3.04 0.71
N TYR A 15 6.35 -4.34 0.96
CA TYR A 15 5.05 -4.91 1.34
C TYR A 15 4.50 -4.26 2.61
N LEU A 16 5.32 -4.11 3.66
CA LEU A 16 4.89 -3.47 4.89
C LEU A 16 4.54 -2.00 4.69
N ARG A 17 5.33 -1.25 3.90
CA ARG A 17 5.01 0.14 3.54
C ARG A 17 3.65 0.23 2.88
N PHE A 18 3.34 -0.71 1.99
CA PHE A 18 2.04 -0.80 1.34
C PHE A 18 0.92 -1.05 2.36
N ILE A 19 0.99 -2.12 3.17
CA ILE A 19 -0.05 -2.46 4.16
C ILE A 19 -0.27 -1.36 5.18
N ILE A 20 0.82 -0.81 5.72
CA ILE A 20 0.79 0.23 6.75
C ILE A 20 0.18 1.51 6.17
N SER A 21 0.59 1.93 4.97
CA SER A 21 0.03 3.13 4.32
C SER A 21 -1.47 2.99 4.05
N ASN A 22 -1.94 1.79 3.72
CA ASN A 22 -3.33 1.53 3.41
C ASN A 22 -4.18 1.12 4.64
N SER A 23 -3.58 1.02 5.82
CA SER A 23 -4.31 0.68 7.05
C SER A 23 -5.30 1.78 7.44
N LYS A 24 -6.48 1.38 7.97
CA LYS A 24 -7.53 2.30 8.42
C LYS A 24 -7.00 3.35 9.40
N LYS A 25 -6.12 2.94 10.33
CA LYS A 25 -5.48 3.83 11.31
C LYS A 25 -4.67 4.93 10.63
N ASN A 26 -3.83 4.58 9.67
CA ASN A 26 -2.99 5.56 8.99
C ASN A 26 -3.77 6.44 8.02
N ARG A 27 -4.81 5.91 7.39
CA ARG A 27 -5.74 6.72 6.60
C ARG A 27 -6.39 7.80 7.47
N ASN A 28 -6.83 7.44 8.68
CA ASN A 28 -7.43 8.39 9.61
C ASN A 28 -6.43 9.44 10.09
N ILE A 29 -5.19 9.05 10.43
CA ILE A 29 -4.15 10.02 10.84
C ILE A 29 -3.81 10.98 9.69
N GLY A 30 -3.70 10.47 8.47
CA GLY A 30 -3.49 11.31 7.27
C GLY A 30 -4.62 12.34 7.09
N TRP A 31 -5.88 11.93 7.31
CA TRP A 31 -7.03 12.84 7.33
C TRP A 31 -6.93 13.89 8.44
N TRP A 32 -6.55 13.51 9.65
CA TRP A 32 -6.34 14.47 10.75
C TRP A 32 -5.27 15.51 10.40
N LEU A 33 -4.18 15.11 9.76
CA LEU A 33 -3.12 16.03 9.32
C LEU A 33 -3.62 17.04 8.26
N ARG A 34 -4.55 16.64 7.39
CA ARG A 34 -5.17 17.53 6.40
C ARG A 34 -6.01 18.62 7.06
N VAL A 35 -6.69 18.30 8.14
CA VAL A 35 -7.67 19.19 8.80
C VAL A 35 -7.03 20.07 9.89
N ILE A 36 -5.95 19.63 10.53
CA ILE A 36 -5.41 20.32 11.71
C ILE A 36 -4.90 21.74 11.42
N ILE A 37 -4.25 21.97 10.27
CA ILE A 37 -3.75 23.29 9.91
C ILE A 37 -4.88 24.25 9.51
N PRO A 38 -5.85 23.87 8.64
CA PRO A 38 -7.05 24.68 8.42
C PRO A 38 -7.77 25.06 9.72
N LEU A 39 -7.87 24.11 10.66
CA LEU A 39 -8.52 24.35 11.94
C LEU A 39 -7.73 25.36 12.81
N LEU A 40 -6.40 25.22 12.89
CA LEU A 40 -5.52 26.15 13.61
C LEU A 40 -5.55 27.56 13.00
N LEU A 41 -5.63 27.68 11.68
CA LEU A 41 -5.83 28.97 11.01
C LEU A 41 -7.15 29.58 11.44
N LEU A 42 -8.24 28.82 11.43
CA LEU A 42 -9.57 29.31 11.80
C LEU A 42 -9.58 29.82 13.26
N PHE A 43 -8.97 29.07 14.18
CA PHE A 43 -8.77 29.52 15.57
C PHE A 43 -7.94 30.80 15.67
N SER A 44 -6.81 30.85 14.95
CA SER A 44 -5.92 32.02 14.97
C SER A 44 -6.61 33.27 14.44
N PHE A 45 -7.38 33.13 13.35
CA PHE A 45 -8.13 34.24 12.74
C PHE A 45 -9.20 34.78 13.67
N THR A 46 -9.86 33.90 14.42
CA THR A 46 -10.88 34.28 15.40
C THR A 46 -10.26 34.94 16.62
N PHE A 47 -9.20 34.34 17.18
CA PHE A 47 -8.53 34.82 18.39
C PHE A 47 -7.87 36.19 18.19
N PHE A 48 -7.13 36.37 17.09
CA PHE A 48 -6.46 37.63 16.75
C PHE A 48 -7.35 38.63 16.00
N LYS A 49 -8.64 38.31 15.80
CA LYS A 49 -9.60 39.13 15.03
C LYS A 49 -9.11 39.50 13.63
N LEU A 50 -8.27 38.66 13.02
CA LEU A 50 -7.70 38.89 11.68
C LEU A 50 -8.76 38.87 10.58
N TYR A 51 -9.94 38.32 10.85
CA TYR A 51 -11.10 38.33 9.94
C TYR A 51 -11.58 39.74 9.56
N THR A 52 -11.21 40.76 10.36
CA THR A 52 -11.54 42.16 10.09
C THR A 52 -10.78 42.74 8.89
N ASN A 53 -9.65 42.12 8.51
CA ASN A 53 -8.86 42.54 7.36
C ASN A 53 -8.98 41.52 6.23
N LEU A 54 -9.56 41.96 5.11
CA LEU A 54 -9.85 41.13 3.95
C LEU A 54 -8.59 40.52 3.32
N LEU A 55 -7.44 41.22 3.35
CA LEU A 55 -6.16 40.68 2.87
C LEU A 55 -5.72 39.45 3.66
N TYR A 56 -5.84 39.50 4.99
CA TYR A 56 -5.49 38.34 5.82
C TYR A 56 -6.43 37.18 5.55
N VAL A 57 -7.72 37.43 5.36
CA VAL A 57 -8.69 36.37 5.04
C VAL A 57 -8.31 35.66 3.75
N VAL A 58 -7.99 36.40 2.68
CA VAL A 58 -7.58 35.81 1.40
C VAL A 58 -6.31 34.97 1.56
N ILE A 59 -5.30 35.48 2.27
CA ILE A 59 -4.04 34.75 2.51
C ILE A 59 -4.29 33.48 3.32
N GLY A 60 -5.12 33.55 4.37
CA GLY A 60 -5.45 32.42 5.23
C GLY A 60 -6.17 31.31 4.45
N VAL A 61 -7.13 31.67 3.61
CA VAL A 61 -7.84 30.73 2.75
C VAL A 61 -6.90 30.11 1.71
N ALA A 62 -6.07 30.91 1.05
CA ALA A 62 -5.09 30.41 0.08
C ALA A 62 -4.12 29.41 0.73
N PHE A 63 -3.62 29.71 1.93
CA PHE A 63 -2.74 28.82 2.67
C PHE A 63 -3.44 27.54 3.13
N ALA A 64 -4.70 27.64 3.60
CA ALA A 64 -5.50 26.47 3.96
C ALA A 64 -5.73 25.53 2.77
N LEU A 65 -6.06 26.08 1.59
CA LEU A 65 -6.21 25.30 0.36
C LEU A 65 -4.89 24.65 -0.07
N LEU A 66 -3.79 25.41 -0.06
CA LEU A 66 -2.46 24.87 -0.37
C LEU A 66 -2.06 23.74 0.59
N TRP A 67 -2.35 23.87 1.89
CA TRP A 67 -2.11 22.82 2.86
C TRP A 67 -2.94 21.57 2.57
N PHE A 68 -4.26 21.76 2.41
CA PHE A 68 -5.22 20.68 2.27
C PHE A 68 -4.95 19.85 1.00
N PHE A 69 -4.67 20.50 -0.14
CA PHE A 69 -4.51 19.81 -1.41
C PHE A 69 -3.09 19.33 -1.71
N PHE A 70 -2.04 20.01 -1.21
CA PHE A 70 -0.66 19.73 -1.64
C PHE A 70 0.28 19.33 -0.51
N LEU A 71 0.39 20.15 0.54
CA LEU A 71 1.44 19.99 1.54
C LEU A 71 1.18 18.81 2.48
N SER A 72 -0.06 18.65 2.93
CA SER A 72 -0.46 17.61 3.88
C SER A 72 -0.13 16.20 3.37
N ASP A 73 -0.44 15.89 2.11
CA ASP A 73 -0.22 14.57 1.51
C ASP A 73 1.27 14.26 1.37
N LYS A 74 2.07 15.23 0.95
CA LYS A 74 3.54 15.11 0.85
C LYS A 74 4.18 14.86 2.21
N ILE A 75 3.80 15.66 3.22
CA ILE A 75 4.33 15.53 4.58
C ILE A 75 3.94 14.18 5.18
N TRP A 76 2.70 13.74 4.97
CA TRP A 76 2.22 12.45 5.47
C TRP A 76 2.97 11.28 4.85
N LYS A 77 3.13 11.26 3.52
CA LYS A 77 3.88 10.21 2.81
C LYS A 77 5.34 10.16 3.27
N ALA A 78 5.99 11.31 3.41
CA ALA A 78 7.37 11.38 3.90
C ALA A 78 7.50 10.88 5.35
N PHE A 79 6.57 11.26 6.22
CA PHE A 79 6.54 10.80 7.61
C PHE A 79 6.33 9.28 7.72
N LEU A 80 5.37 8.73 6.97
CA LEU A 80 5.15 7.28 6.91
C LEU A 80 6.39 6.55 6.43
N PHE A 81 7.00 7.00 5.35
CA PHE A 81 8.20 6.37 4.80
C PHE A 81 9.34 6.35 5.83
N ARG A 82 9.58 7.48 6.50
CA ARG A 82 10.64 7.60 7.51
C ARG A 82 10.35 6.78 8.76
N SER A 83 9.12 6.80 9.26
CA SER A 83 8.71 6.06 10.46
C SER A 83 8.85 4.55 10.25
N ILE A 84 8.42 4.05 9.09
CA ILE A 84 8.54 2.63 8.73
C ILE A 84 10.00 2.25 8.53
N ASN A 85 10.83 3.10 7.93
CA ASN A 85 12.24 2.73 7.73
C ASN A 85 13.03 2.67 9.04
N ILE A 86 12.82 3.62 9.96
CA ILE A 86 13.63 3.74 11.18
C ILE A 86 13.16 2.77 12.28
N ASN A 87 11.85 2.69 12.51
CA ASN A 87 11.32 1.95 13.65
C ASN A 87 11.01 0.49 13.34
N PHE A 88 10.80 0.13 12.07
CA PHE A 88 10.39 -1.23 11.71
C PHE A 88 11.57 -2.12 11.34
N VAL A 89 12.55 -1.62 10.58
CA VAL A 89 13.80 -2.37 10.29
C VAL A 89 14.53 -2.75 11.57
N SER A 90 14.58 -1.83 12.55
CA SER A 90 15.24 -2.06 13.84
C SER A 90 14.47 -2.97 14.80
N LYS A 91 13.14 -3.09 14.64
CA LYS A 91 12.29 -3.94 15.49
C LYS A 91 11.97 -5.31 14.89
N MET A 92 12.22 -5.48 13.59
CA MET A 92 12.01 -6.74 12.90
C MET A 92 13.14 -7.70 13.23
N ASN A 93 12.95 -8.49 14.28
CA ASN A 93 13.82 -9.62 14.62
C ASN A 93 13.60 -10.80 13.65
N ILE A 94 13.64 -10.53 12.34
CA ILE A 94 13.48 -11.55 11.30
C ILE A 94 14.76 -12.37 11.28
N ALA A 95 14.69 -13.57 11.84
CA ALA A 95 15.84 -14.45 11.98
C ALA A 95 16.39 -14.92 10.62
N LYS A 96 15.51 -15.15 9.63
CA LYS A 96 15.83 -15.50 8.23
C LYS A 96 14.56 -15.48 7.37
N PHE A 97 14.72 -15.19 6.08
CA PHE A 97 13.70 -15.45 5.06
C PHE A 97 13.92 -16.85 4.49
N GLU A 98 12.86 -17.65 4.40
CA GLU A 98 12.89 -18.99 3.82
C GLU A 98 12.61 -18.95 2.31
N GLU A 99 13.06 -19.99 1.64
CA GLU A 99 12.75 -20.21 0.23
C GLU A 99 11.31 -20.73 0.11
N VAL A 100 10.54 -20.08 -0.76
CA VAL A 100 9.13 -20.35 -0.98
C VAL A 100 8.93 -20.77 -2.43
N GLU A 101 8.20 -21.86 -2.61
CA GLU A 101 7.73 -22.33 -3.90
C GLU A 101 6.27 -21.92 -4.11
N VAL A 102 5.99 -21.36 -5.29
CA VAL A 102 4.65 -21.08 -5.79
C VAL A 102 4.44 -21.83 -7.10
N ASP A 103 3.44 -22.70 -7.14
CA ASP A 103 3.05 -23.44 -8.34
C ASP A 103 1.65 -23.04 -8.78
N PHE A 104 1.57 -22.28 -9.89
CA PHE A 104 0.33 -21.90 -10.55
C PHE A 104 -0.14 -23.03 -11.45
N LYS A 105 -1.24 -23.68 -11.07
CA LYS A 105 -1.90 -24.73 -11.85
C LYS A 105 -3.14 -24.15 -12.55
N GLU A 106 -3.87 -25.02 -13.23
CA GLU A 106 -4.99 -24.58 -14.07
C GLU A 106 -6.19 -24.07 -13.28
N ASN A 107 -6.48 -24.69 -12.12
CA ASN A 107 -7.65 -24.41 -11.28
C ASN A 107 -7.30 -23.84 -9.89
N ASN A 108 -6.05 -23.98 -9.46
CA ASN A 108 -5.56 -23.51 -8.17
C ASN A 108 -4.09 -23.12 -8.28
N PHE A 109 -3.57 -22.49 -7.24
CA PHE A 109 -2.14 -22.30 -7.07
C PHE A 109 -1.73 -22.78 -5.69
N ILE A 110 -0.50 -23.26 -5.58
CA ILE A 110 0.06 -23.81 -4.35
C ILE A 110 1.15 -22.86 -3.86
N VAL A 111 1.04 -22.38 -2.62
CA VAL A 111 2.05 -21.53 -1.97
C VAL A 111 2.56 -22.24 -0.74
N ALA A 112 3.86 -22.57 -0.69
CA ALA A 112 4.47 -23.28 0.44
C ALA A 112 3.66 -24.51 0.91
N GLY A 113 3.14 -25.30 -0.04
CA GLY A 113 2.34 -26.50 0.22
C GLY A 113 0.85 -26.25 0.51
N LYS A 114 0.39 -24.99 0.61
CA LYS A 114 -1.04 -24.66 0.77
C LYS A 114 -1.70 -24.44 -0.59
N VAL A 115 -2.81 -25.15 -0.83
CA VAL A 115 -3.63 -24.98 -2.04
C VAL A 115 -4.57 -23.78 -1.84
N ILE A 116 -4.56 -22.85 -2.79
CA ILE A 116 -5.44 -21.69 -2.82
C ILE A 116 -6.17 -21.66 -4.17
N GLU A 117 -7.49 -21.58 -4.12
CA GLU A 117 -8.34 -21.48 -5.31
C GLU A 117 -8.34 -20.04 -5.85
N TYR A 118 -8.37 -19.88 -7.18
CA TYR A 118 -8.39 -18.56 -7.81
C TYR A 118 -9.60 -17.72 -7.39
N LYS A 119 -10.74 -18.34 -7.11
CA LYS A 119 -11.96 -17.64 -6.63
C LYS A 119 -11.76 -16.94 -5.29
N ASN A 120 -10.79 -17.39 -4.48
CA ASN A 120 -10.50 -16.79 -3.18
C ASN A 120 -9.58 -15.56 -3.30
N ILE A 121 -9.08 -15.25 -4.49
CA ILE A 121 -8.26 -14.07 -4.73
C ILE A 121 -9.18 -12.85 -4.80
N GLU A 122 -8.90 -11.88 -3.94
CA GLU A 122 -9.67 -10.65 -3.85
C GLU A 122 -9.03 -9.53 -4.67
N ASN A 123 -7.70 -9.47 -4.66
CA ASN A 123 -6.98 -8.38 -5.34
C ASN A 123 -5.54 -8.78 -5.67
N VAL A 124 -5.05 -8.27 -6.79
CA VAL A 124 -3.67 -8.43 -7.27
C VAL A 124 -3.08 -7.04 -7.49
N ILE A 125 -2.08 -6.69 -6.69
CA ILE A 125 -1.50 -5.34 -6.66
C ILE A 125 -0.02 -5.41 -7.06
N PRO A 126 0.34 -4.91 -8.26
CA PRO A 126 1.73 -4.76 -8.66
C PRO A 126 2.35 -3.55 -7.95
N LEU A 127 3.45 -3.79 -7.24
CA LEU A 127 4.31 -2.75 -6.66
C LEU A 127 5.65 -2.71 -7.42
N LYS A 128 6.58 -1.84 -6.99
CA LYS A 128 7.79 -1.56 -7.75
C LYS A 128 8.70 -2.79 -7.84
N HIS A 129 8.93 -3.49 -6.73
CA HIS A 129 9.80 -4.68 -6.72
C HIS A 129 9.07 -5.98 -6.39
N ILE A 130 7.78 -5.92 -6.04
CA ILE A 130 6.99 -7.08 -5.63
C ILE A 130 5.59 -7.07 -6.25
N LEU A 131 5.00 -8.26 -6.38
CA LEU A 131 3.60 -8.49 -6.66
C LEU A 131 2.91 -8.99 -5.38
N VAL A 132 1.84 -8.32 -4.97
CA VAL A 132 1.07 -8.68 -3.77
C VAL A 132 -0.27 -9.26 -4.19
N ILE A 133 -0.61 -10.44 -3.68
CA ILE A 133 -1.88 -11.10 -3.96
C ILE A 133 -2.62 -11.32 -2.64
N PHE A 134 -3.81 -10.73 -2.53
CA PHE A 134 -4.70 -10.84 -1.38
C PHE A 134 -5.72 -11.96 -1.60
N TYR A 135 -5.92 -12.80 -0.59
CA TYR A 135 -6.85 -13.91 -0.66
C TYR A 135 -7.51 -14.21 0.70
N GLY A 136 -8.75 -14.71 0.67
CA GLY A 136 -9.45 -15.19 1.87
C GLY A 136 -9.56 -14.17 3.02
N GLY A 137 -9.87 -12.92 2.71
CA GLY A 137 -10.22 -11.83 3.63
C GLY A 137 -9.06 -11.13 4.34
N SER A 138 -8.06 -11.87 4.78
CA SER A 138 -6.94 -11.32 5.57
C SER A 138 -5.58 -11.86 5.20
N ASN A 139 -5.51 -12.81 4.27
CA ASN A 139 -4.25 -13.41 3.88
C ASN A 139 -3.70 -12.73 2.65
N SER A 140 -2.38 -12.75 2.55
CA SER A 140 -1.68 -12.26 1.38
C SER A 140 -0.40 -13.03 1.21
N PHE A 141 0.07 -13.16 -0.02
CA PHE A 141 1.42 -13.59 -0.31
C PHE A 141 2.07 -12.63 -1.30
N VAL A 142 3.40 -12.64 -1.29
CA VAL A 142 4.22 -11.66 -1.98
C VAL A 142 5.22 -12.41 -2.84
N ILE A 143 5.32 -12.01 -4.11
CA ILE A 143 6.29 -12.56 -5.06
C ILE A 143 7.21 -11.43 -5.50
N PRO A 144 8.54 -11.55 -5.34
CA PRO A 144 9.47 -10.59 -5.91
C PRO A 144 9.39 -10.56 -7.44
N ASN A 145 9.33 -9.37 -8.02
CA ASN A 145 9.29 -9.18 -9.46
C ASN A 145 10.53 -9.81 -10.14
N LYS A 146 11.68 -9.79 -9.47
CA LYS A 146 12.92 -10.46 -9.90
C LYS A 146 12.78 -11.97 -10.09
N ALA A 147 11.86 -12.62 -9.37
CA ALA A 147 11.62 -14.06 -9.48
C ALA A 147 10.61 -14.39 -10.58
N ILE A 148 9.74 -13.43 -10.94
CA ILE A 148 8.81 -13.58 -12.07
C ILE A 148 9.55 -13.38 -13.39
N GLY A 149 10.45 -12.39 -13.42
CA GLY A 149 11.28 -12.05 -14.56
C GLY A 149 10.93 -10.67 -15.12
N ASP A 150 10.86 -10.52 -16.43
CA ASP A 150 10.69 -9.22 -17.07
C ASP A 150 9.25 -8.66 -16.95
N PHE A 151 9.06 -7.41 -17.39
CA PHE A 151 7.77 -6.74 -17.33
C PHE A 151 6.68 -7.45 -18.15
N GLN A 152 7.04 -8.11 -19.25
CA GLN A 152 6.09 -8.87 -20.07
C GLN A 152 5.61 -10.10 -19.30
N GLN A 153 6.53 -10.87 -18.71
CA GLN A 153 6.22 -12.04 -17.88
C GLN A 153 5.38 -11.68 -16.65
N GLN A 154 5.66 -10.53 -16.03
CA GLN A 154 4.83 -10.00 -14.94
C GLN A 154 3.40 -9.69 -15.42
N THR A 155 3.27 -9.03 -16.56
CA THR A 155 1.96 -8.71 -17.14
C THR A 155 1.19 -9.97 -17.53
N GLU A 156 1.87 -10.96 -18.11
CA GLU A 156 1.28 -12.24 -18.47
C GLU A 156 0.80 -13.02 -17.24
N LEU A 157 1.58 -13.06 -16.17
CA LEU A 157 1.17 -13.69 -14.92
C LEU A 157 -0.07 -13.00 -14.32
N ILE A 158 -0.07 -11.67 -14.28
CA ILE A 158 -1.21 -10.90 -13.78
C ILE A 158 -2.45 -11.18 -14.64
N ARG A 159 -2.31 -11.15 -15.98
CA ARG A 159 -3.41 -11.46 -16.91
C ARG A 159 -3.93 -12.88 -16.68
N PHE A 160 -3.04 -13.87 -16.58
CA PHE A 160 -3.40 -15.26 -16.33
C PHE A 160 -4.21 -15.41 -15.03
N ILE A 161 -3.80 -14.75 -13.94
CA ILE A 161 -4.54 -14.76 -12.68
C ILE A 161 -5.94 -14.15 -12.87
N TYR A 162 -6.05 -12.99 -13.53
CA TYR A 162 -7.34 -12.34 -13.76
C TYR A 162 -8.28 -13.15 -14.67
N GLU A 163 -7.76 -13.77 -15.73
CA GLU A 163 -8.54 -14.67 -16.59
C GLU A 163 -9.10 -15.86 -15.80
N LYS A 164 -8.31 -16.44 -14.89
CA LYS A 164 -8.76 -17.55 -14.03
C LYS A 164 -9.77 -17.10 -12.97
N ILE A 165 -9.65 -15.90 -12.43
CA ILE A 165 -10.67 -15.32 -11.55
C ILE A 165 -11.99 -15.16 -12.34
N ALA A 166 -11.93 -14.57 -13.54
CA ALA A 166 -13.11 -14.32 -14.38
C ALA A 166 -13.79 -15.61 -14.85
N HIS A 167 -13.03 -16.63 -15.25
CA HIS A 167 -13.59 -17.91 -15.68
C HIS A 167 -14.31 -18.66 -14.56
N ASN A 168 -13.82 -18.58 -13.31
CA ASN A 168 -14.50 -19.18 -12.17
C ASN A 168 -15.77 -18.42 -11.78
N LEU A 169 -15.80 -17.09 -11.96
CA LEU A 169 -17.00 -16.28 -11.74
C LEU A 169 -18.09 -16.52 -12.80
N ALA A 170 -17.72 -16.93 -14.02
CA ALA A 170 -18.66 -17.21 -15.11
C ALA A 170 -19.22 -18.65 -15.09
N ALA A 171 -18.68 -19.52 -14.24
CA ALA A 171 -19.09 -20.91 -14.08
C ALA A 171 -20.04 -21.15 -12.89
N GLU A 172 -20.38 -20.08 -12.14
CA GLU A 172 -21.44 -20.02 -11.12
C GLU A 172 -22.73 -19.42 -11.70
#